data_AF-A0A956AWF3-F1
#
_entry.id   AF-A0A956AWF3-F1
#
_cell.length_a   1.000
_cell.length_b   1.000
_cell.length_c   1.000
_cell.angle_alpha   90.00
_cell.angle_beta   90.00
_cell.angle_gamma   90.00
#
_symmetry.space_group_name_H-M   'P 1'
#
loop_
_entity.id
_entity.type
_entity.pdbx_description
1 polymer ?
#
loop_
_entity_poly.entity_id
_entity_poly.type
_entity_poly.pdbx_seq_one_letter_code
_entity_poly.pdbx_strand_id
1 'polypeptide(L)'
;EPKTAAVVKAWTDKAFKAFEAQGIKPEQVVTKAWADLDGREASVRNSTTLLTELIAESLAGPDVDVAVYNSGSVRIDDVIPKDATITEYDVLRILPFGGERVTGVWQGSLLARVLDAGVKNQGKGGWLQLHGAAGAPGAWSVNGKPLDPAATYRVATTDFLLKGLEDNLDFLTRENPGLSDLKDGADVRTLLIDRLRKGPGQ
;
A
#
# COMPACT_ATOMS: atom_id res chain seq x y z
N GLU A 1 3.81 -35.76 2.96
CA GLU A 1 3.60 -36.83 3.96
C GLU A 1 2.24 -36.60 4.64
N PRO A 2 1.38 -37.62 4.79
CA PRO A 2 -0.01 -37.43 5.22
C PRO A 2 -0.20 -36.91 6.66
N LYS A 3 0.67 -37.27 7.60
CA LYS A 3 0.58 -36.78 8.99
C LYS A 3 0.89 -35.28 9.07
N THR A 4 1.92 -34.83 8.35
CA THR A 4 2.25 -33.41 8.23
C THR A 4 1.10 -32.62 7.60
N ALA A 5 0.48 -33.16 6.53
CA ALA A 5 -0.66 -32.51 5.90
C ALA A 5 -1.86 -32.33 6.86
N ALA A 6 -2.14 -33.33 7.70
CA ALA A 6 -3.19 -33.23 8.71
C ALA A 6 -2.89 -32.16 9.78
N VAL A 7 -1.64 -32.07 10.24
CA VAL A 7 -1.20 -31.04 11.20
C VAL A 7 -1.32 -29.65 10.59
N VAL A 8 -0.85 -29.46 9.36
CA VAL A 8 -0.98 -28.18 8.63
C VAL A 8 -2.44 -27.79 8.53
N LYS A 9 -3.31 -28.71 8.10
CA LYS A 9 -4.75 -28.45 7.99
C LYS A 9 -5.36 -27.97 9.31
N ALA A 10 -5.05 -28.64 10.43
CA ALA A 10 -5.59 -28.27 11.73
C ALA A 10 -5.21 -26.84 12.15
N TRP A 11 -3.97 -26.41 11.88
CA TRP A 11 -3.52 -25.05 12.16
C TRP A 11 -4.14 -24.03 11.21
N THR A 12 -4.26 -24.36 9.91
CA THR A 12 -4.94 -23.50 8.94
C THR A 12 -6.41 -23.29 9.31
N ASP A 13 -7.14 -24.35 9.65
CA ASP A 13 -8.54 -24.26 10.06
C ASP A 13 -8.70 -23.36 11.31
N LYS A 14 -7.75 -23.42 12.24
CA LYS A 14 -7.74 -22.57 13.44
C LYS A 14 -7.48 -21.10 13.09
N ALA A 15 -6.52 -20.84 12.20
CA ALA A 15 -6.23 -19.49 11.73
C ALA A 15 -7.43 -18.90 10.98
N PHE A 16 -8.07 -19.68 10.11
CA PHE A 16 -9.20 -19.22 9.30
C PHE A 16 -10.40 -18.87 10.17
N LYS A 17 -10.72 -19.69 11.18
CA LYS A 17 -11.75 -19.35 12.18
C LYS A 17 -11.45 -18.06 12.94
N ALA A 18 -10.17 -17.78 13.24
CA ALA A 18 -9.78 -16.54 13.90
C ALA A 18 -9.94 -15.31 12.99
N PHE A 19 -9.68 -15.46 11.68
CA PHE A 19 -9.93 -14.42 10.69
C PHE A 19 -11.42 -14.17 10.47
N GLU A 20 -12.23 -15.23 10.40
CA GLU A 20 -13.70 -15.14 10.31
C GLU A 20 -14.31 -14.38 11.49
N ALA A 21 -13.79 -14.61 12.69
CA ALA A 21 -14.21 -13.87 13.89
C ALA A 21 -13.88 -12.36 13.82
N GLN A 22 -12.94 -11.96 12.95
CA GLN A 22 -12.59 -10.56 12.68
C GLN A 22 -13.31 -10.01 11.44
N GLY A 23 -14.23 -10.77 10.85
CA GLY A 23 -14.99 -10.37 9.66
C GLY A 23 -14.27 -10.56 8.33
N ILE A 24 -13.06 -11.13 8.34
CA ILE A 24 -12.32 -11.52 7.13
C ILE A 24 -12.84 -12.89 6.69
N LYS A 25 -13.07 -13.11 5.40
CA LYS A 25 -13.52 -14.40 4.86
C LYS A 25 -12.39 -15.04 4.06
N PRO A 26 -11.48 -15.82 4.68
CA PRO A 26 -10.21 -16.22 4.07
C PRO A 26 -10.38 -16.91 2.72
N GLU A 27 -11.40 -17.76 2.58
CA GLU A 27 -11.69 -18.52 1.37
C GLU A 27 -12.54 -17.76 0.35
N GLN A 28 -13.04 -16.57 0.69
CA GLN A 28 -13.83 -15.76 -0.23
C GLN A 28 -12.96 -15.33 -1.40
N VAL A 29 -13.37 -15.71 -2.61
CA VAL A 29 -12.75 -15.25 -3.84
C VAL A 29 -13.00 -13.76 -4.02
N VAL A 30 -11.92 -13.02 -4.25
CA VAL A 30 -11.91 -11.59 -4.59
C VAL A 30 -11.98 -11.44 -6.11
N THR A 31 -11.06 -12.07 -6.83
CA THR A 31 -10.94 -12.00 -8.29
C THR A 31 -10.00 -13.09 -8.83
N LYS A 32 -9.71 -13.06 -10.13
CA LYS A 32 -8.54 -13.73 -10.72
C LYS A 32 -7.49 -12.69 -11.13
N ALA A 33 -6.22 -13.02 -10.94
CA ALA A 33 -5.12 -12.15 -11.37
C ALA A 33 -5.14 -11.99 -12.90
N TRP A 34 -5.15 -10.75 -13.40
CA TRP A 34 -5.21 -10.48 -14.85
C TRP A 34 -3.82 -10.50 -15.51
N ALA A 35 -2.79 -10.38 -14.68
CA ALA A 35 -1.37 -10.41 -15.02
C ALA A 35 -0.60 -10.92 -13.79
N ASP A 36 0.71 -11.14 -13.96
CA ASP A 36 1.58 -11.47 -12.85
C ASP A 36 1.67 -10.29 -11.86
N LEU A 37 1.36 -10.55 -10.59
CA LEU A 37 1.44 -9.54 -9.52
C LEU A 37 2.68 -9.82 -8.69
N ASP A 38 3.78 -9.12 -9.01
CA ASP A 38 5.06 -9.28 -8.33
C ASP A 38 5.06 -8.55 -6.97
N GLY A 39 5.07 -9.33 -5.89
CA GLY A 39 5.19 -8.86 -4.51
C GLY A 39 6.47 -9.33 -3.81
N ARG A 40 7.48 -9.75 -4.57
CA ARG A 40 8.77 -10.18 -4.03
C ARG A 40 9.49 -9.01 -3.37
N GLU A 41 10.11 -9.27 -2.23
CA GLU A 41 10.82 -8.25 -1.46
C GLU A 41 11.91 -7.57 -2.28
N ALA A 42 12.64 -8.36 -3.09
CA ALA A 42 13.67 -7.87 -3.99
C ALA A 42 13.14 -6.88 -5.05
N SER A 43 11.88 -7.02 -5.47
CA SER A 43 11.24 -6.13 -6.42
C SER A 43 10.68 -4.89 -5.71
N VAL A 44 9.77 -5.09 -4.75
CA VAL A 44 8.96 -4.00 -4.20
C VAL A 44 9.78 -2.98 -3.42
N ARG A 45 10.95 -3.34 -2.88
CA ARG A 45 11.82 -2.40 -2.16
C ARG A 45 12.74 -1.58 -3.07
N ASN A 46 12.75 -1.87 -4.37
CA ASN A 46 13.67 -1.25 -5.33
C ASN A 46 12.97 -0.57 -6.50
N SER A 47 11.74 -0.99 -6.82
CA SER A 47 10.97 -0.49 -7.93
C SER A 47 9.47 -0.62 -7.70
N THR A 48 8.71 0.03 -8.57
CA THR A 48 7.26 -0.16 -8.68
C THR A 48 6.96 -1.42 -9.49
N THR A 49 5.97 -2.19 -9.05
CA THR A 49 5.38 -3.36 -9.74
C THR A 49 3.88 -3.13 -9.92
N LEU A 50 3.24 -3.94 -10.77
CA LEU A 50 1.78 -3.87 -10.93
C LEU A 50 1.04 -4.08 -9.59
N LEU A 51 1.55 -4.94 -8.70
CA LEU A 51 0.94 -5.13 -7.39
C LEU A 51 1.01 -3.84 -6.56
N THR A 52 2.16 -3.17 -6.54
CA THR A 52 2.33 -1.95 -5.75
C THR A 52 1.55 -0.77 -6.33
N GLU A 53 1.42 -0.69 -7.66
CA GLU A 53 0.56 0.29 -8.34
C GLU A 53 -0.90 0.11 -7.93
N LEU A 54 -1.42 -1.13 -7.96
CA LEU A 54 -2.80 -1.41 -7.55
C LEU A 54 -3.05 -1.06 -6.07
N ILE A 55 -2.06 -1.29 -5.19
CA ILE A 55 -2.16 -0.88 -3.79
C ILE A 55 -2.20 0.65 -3.69
N ALA A 56 -1.29 1.36 -4.35
CA ALA A 56 -1.27 2.84 -4.33
C ALA A 56 -2.55 3.44 -4.91
N GLU A 57 -3.06 2.90 -6.03
CA GLU A 57 -4.34 3.27 -6.63
C GLU A 57 -5.51 3.08 -5.66
N SER A 58 -5.53 1.95 -4.93
CA SER A 58 -6.59 1.65 -3.96
C SER A 58 -6.64 2.68 -2.82
N LEU A 59 -5.49 3.27 -2.47
CA LEU A 59 -5.41 4.34 -1.48
C LEU A 59 -5.94 5.67 -2.02
N ALA A 60 -5.57 6.05 -3.25
CA ALA A 60 -5.91 7.35 -3.82
C ALA A 60 -7.43 7.61 -3.82
N GLY A 61 -8.23 6.76 -4.47
CA GLY A 61 -9.64 7.10 -4.74
C GLY A 61 -9.78 8.36 -5.62
N PRO A 62 -11.00 8.85 -5.87
CA PRO A 62 -11.28 9.78 -6.98
C PRO A 62 -10.73 11.20 -6.81
N ASP A 63 -10.59 11.66 -5.57
CA ASP A 63 -10.29 13.08 -5.28
C ASP A 63 -8.83 13.30 -4.83
N VAL A 64 -7.97 12.28 -4.83
CA VAL A 64 -6.59 12.37 -4.31
C VAL A 64 -5.61 12.65 -5.44
N ASP A 65 -4.71 13.60 -5.23
CA ASP A 65 -3.65 13.94 -6.17
C ASP A 65 -2.50 12.93 -6.13
N VAL A 66 -2.14 12.48 -4.92
CA VAL A 66 -1.02 11.56 -4.70
C VAL A 66 -1.38 10.52 -3.64
N ALA A 67 -1.12 9.25 -3.90
CA ALA A 67 -1.07 8.25 -2.83
C ALA A 67 0.36 7.77 -2.58
N VAL A 68 0.71 7.59 -1.31
CA VAL A 68 2.06 7.20 -0.89
C VAL A 68 2.02 6.22 0.28
N TYR A 69 2.73 5.11 0.15
CA TYR A 69 2.92 4.13 1.23
C TYR A 69 4.31 3.49 1.14
N ASN A 70 4.79 2.90 2.24
CA ASN A 70 6.09 2.23 2.28
C ASN A 70 6.01 0.76 1.84
N SER A 71 6.98 0.31 1.04
CA SER A 71 7.09 -1.05 0.52
C SER A 71 7.16 -2.13 1.60
N GLY A 72 7.60 -1.79 2.80
CA GLY A 72 7.60 -2.68 3.97
C GLY A 72 6.21 -3.19 4.34
N SER A 73 5.14 -2.54 3.85
CA SER A 73 3.76 -3.01 4.00
C SER A 73 3.45 -4.25 3.17
N VAL A 74 4.18 -4.51 2.08
CA VAL A 74 3.96 -5.64 1.16
C VAL A 74 4.80 -6.84 1.59
N ARG A 75 4.15 -7.95 1.96
CA ARG A 75 4.79 -9.09 2.65
C ARG A 75 4.59 -10.47 2.00
N ILE A 76 3.95 -10.55 0.85
CA ILE A 76 3.69 -11.84 0.20
C ILE A 76 4.98 -12.56 -0.23
N ASP A 77 6.03 -11.80 -0.55
CA ASP A 77 7.35 -12.26 -1.02
C ASP A 77 7.29 -13.32 -2.14
N ASP A 78 6.32 -13.13 -3.04
CA ASP A 78 6.02 -14.08 -4.11
C ASP A 78 5.43 -13.33 -5.31
N VAL A 79 5.28 -14.03 -6.43
CA VAL A 79 4.52 -13.58 -7.60
C VAL A 79 3.19 -14.31 -7.61
N ILE A 80 2.07 -13.58 -7.59
CA ILE A 80 0.77 -14.19 -7.89
C ILE A 80 0.68 -14.33 -9.41
N PRO A 81 0.68 -15.55 -9.96
CA PRO A 81 0.70 -15.73 -11.41
C PRO A 81 -0.61 -15.25 -12.02
N LYS A 82 -0.55 -14.82 -13.28
CA LYS A 82 -1.74 -14.60 -14.10
C LYS A 82 -2.70 -15.80 -14.02
N ASP A 83 -3.99 -15.50 -14.02
CA ASP A 83 -5.12 -16.42 -13.90
C ASP A 83 -5.26 -17.15 -12.55
N ALA A 84 -4.34 -16.94 -11.61
CA ALA A 84 -4.47 -17.44 -10.24
C ALA A 84 -5.68 -16.82 -9.55
N THR A 85 -6.35 -17.62 -8.73
CA THR A 85 -7.47 -17.14 -7.90
C THR A 85 -6.90 -16.34 -6.74
N ILE A 86 -7.41 -15.12 -6.54
CA ILE A 86 -7.06 -14.28 -5.40
C ILE A 86 -8.21 -14.34 -4.39
N THR A 87 -7.88 -14.72 -3.17
CA THR A 87 -8.81 -14.77 -2.02
C THR A 87 -8.56 -13.62 -1.05
N GLU A 88 -9.46 -13.39 -0.09
CA GLU A 88 -9.19 -12.42 0.99
C GLU A 88 -7.99 -12.84 1.86
N TYR A 89 -7.70 -14.14 1.96
CA TYR A 89 -6.49 -14.62 2.61
C TYR A 89 -5.22 -14.20 1.86
N ASP A 90 -5.23 -14.19 0.52
CA ASP A 90 -4.10 -13.70 -0.26
C ASP A 90 -3.89 -12.19 -0.04
N VAL A 91 -4.96 -11.40 0.06
CA VAL A 91 -4.87 -9.99 0.45
C VAL A 91 -4.25 -9.81 1.84
N LEU A 92 -4.60 -10.66 2.80
CA LEU A 92 -3.98 -10.66 4.13
C LEU A 92 -2.49 -11.02 4.05
N ARG A 93 -2.09 -11.95 3.18
CA ARG A 93 -0.67 -12.28 2.96
C ARG A 93 0.09 -11.13 2.30
N ILE A 94 -0.56 -10.36 1.41
CA ILE A 94 0.02 -9.16 0.79
C ILE A 94 0.21 -8.06 1.85
N LEU A 95 -0.84 -7.72 2.61
CA LEU A 95 -0.86 -6.62 3.59
C LEU A 95 -1.22 -7.14 5.00
N PRO A 96 -0.32 -7.85 5.70
CA PRO A 96 -0.66 -8.55 6.95
C PRO A 96 -0.89 -7.61 8.13
N PHE A 97 -0.36 -6.39 8.09
CA PHE A 97 -0.49 -5.43 9.19
C PHE A 97 -1.82 -4.67 9.17
N GLY A 98 -2.53 -4.64 8.04
CA GLY A 98 -3.69 -3.77 7.86
C GLY A 98 -3.34 -2.30 8.09
N GLY A 99 -4.26 -1.56 8.70
CA GLY A 99 -4.08 -0.15 9.02
C GLY A 99 -5.01 0.73 8.19
N GLU A 100 -5.27 1.93 8.69
CA GLU A 100 -6.22 2.85 8.07
C GLU A 100 -5.52 3.65 6.96
N ARG A 101 -6.24 3.85 5.85
CA ARG A 101 -5.88 4.94 4.95
C ARG A 101 -6.15 6.27 5.65
N VAL A 102 -5.18 7.18 5.61
CA VAL A 102 -5.36 8.57 6.02
C VAL A 102 -5.27 9.47 4.80
N THR A 103 -6.25 10.34 4.61
CA THR A 103 -6.22 11.39 3.58
C THR A 103 -6.05 12.76 4.21
N GLY A 104 -5.39 13.70 3.53
CA GLY A 104 -5.32 15.09 3.99
C GLY A 104 -4.72 16.03 2.97
N VAL A 105 -4.61 17.31 3.35
CA VAL A 105 -4.01 18.36 2.54
C VAL A 105 -2.57 18.59 3.03
N TRP A 106 -1.62 18.42 2.12
CA TRP A 106 -0.19 18.47 2.38
C TRP A 106 0.41 19.68 1.67
N GLN A 107 1.29 20.41 2.36
CA GLN A 107 2.14 21.42 1.74
C GLN A 107 3.07 20.76 0.71
N GLY A 108 3.23 21.38 -0.47
CA GLY A 108 4.06 20.84 -1.55
C GLY A 108 5.50 20.62 -1.11
N SER A 109 6.05 21.54 -0.32
CA SER A 109 7.38 21.40 0.28
C SER A 109 7.51 20.17 1.20
N LEU A 110 6.47 19.84 1.98
CA LEU A 110 6.44 18.62 2.79
C LEU A 110 6.35 17.38 1.90
N LEU A 111 5.47 17.39 0.90
CA LEU A 111 5.34 16.28 -0.05
C LEU A 111 6.67 15.99 -0.75
N ALA A 112 7.35 17.01 -1.28
CA ALA A 112 8.67 16.86 -1.91
C ALA A 112 9.70 16.25 -0.95
N ARG A 113 9.73 16.70 0.32
CA ARG A 113 10.62 16.15 1.35
C ARG A 113 10.33 14.68 1.63
N VAL A 114 9.06 14.27 1.66
CA VAL A 114 8.66 12.86 1.84
C VAL A 114 9.10 12.02 0.65
N LEU A 115 8.89 12.49 -0.58
CA LEU A 115 9.33 11.79 -1.79
C LEU A 115 10.86 11.62 -1.83
N ASP A 116 11.61 12.66 -1.48
CA ASP A 116 13.08 12.60 -1.36
C ASP A 116 13.54 11.59 -0.32
N ALA A 117 12.85 11.50 0.82
CA ALA A 117 13.14 10.51 1.86
C ALA A 117 12.87 9.09 1.36
N GLY A 118 11.80 8.87 0.60
CA GLY A 118 11.49 7.58 -0.03
C GLY A 118 12.60 7.09 -0.95
N VAL A 119 13.20 7.98 -1.74
CA VAL A 119 14.33 7.63 -2.61
C VAL A 119 15.55 7.16 -1.82
N LYS A 120 15.81 7.75 -0.66
CA LYS A 120 16.91 7.35 0.24
C LYS A 120 16.70 5.96 0.88
N ASN A 121 15.48 5.45 0.84
CA ASN A 121 15.12 4.14 1.39
C ASN A 121 15.14 3.02 0.35
N GLN A 122 15.73 3.23 -0.84
CA GLN A 122 15.85 2.17 -1.83
C GLN A 122 16.55 0.93 -1.23
N GLY A 123 15.99 -0.25 -1.49
CA GLY A 123 16.40 -1.52 -0.92
C GLY A 123 15.87 -1.79 0.51
N LYS A 124 15.17 -0.82 1.13
CA LYS A 124 14.61 -0.94 2.48
C LYS A 124 13.08 -0.95 2.47
N GLY A 125 12.49 -1.21 3.64
CA GLY A 125 11.04 -1.18 3.85
C GLY A 125 10.45 0.20 3.57
N GLY A 126 11.18 1.26 3.94
CA GLY A 126 10.76 2.64 3.71
C GLY A 126 10.81 3.15 2.27
N TRP A 127 11.16 2.33 1.27
CA TRP A 127 11.02 2.72 -0.14
C TRP A 127 9.55 3.04 -0.40
N LEU A 128 9.27 4.18 -1.02
CA LEU A 128 7.91 4.65 -1.19
C LEU A 128 7.34 4.20 -2.54
N GLN A 129 6.14 3.64 -2.48
CA GLN A 129 5.30 3.33 -3.62
C GLN A 129 4.31 4.47 -3.82
N LEU A 130 4.11 4.86 -5.08
CA LEU A 130 3.46 6.11 -5.45
C LEU A 130 2.32 5.87 -6.44
N HIS A 131 1.28 6.69 -6.31
CA HIS A 131 0.29 6.94 -7.36
C HIS A 131 0.16 8.44 -7.55
N GLY A 132 0.06 8.93 -8.79
CA GLY A 132 -0.09 10.35 -9.11
C GLY A 132 1.18 11.20 -9.00
N ALA A 133 2.24 10.71 -8.34
CA ALA A 133 3.55 11.37 -8.29
C ALA A 133 4.62 10.58 -9.05
N ALA A 134 5.53 11.28 -9.74
CA ALA A 134 6.66 10.68 -10.44
C ALA A 134 7.84 11.66 -10.53
N GLY A 135 9.06 11.14 -10.69
CA GLY A 135 10.26 11.96 -10.88
C GLY A 135 11.40 11.55 -9.96
N ALA A 136 12.21 12.54 -9.60
CA ALA A 136 13.39 12.40 -8.76
C ALA A 136 13.58 13.68 -7.91
N PRO A 137 14.47 13.66 -6.90
CA PRO A 137 14.73 14.84 -6.08
C PRO A 137 15.03 16.09 -6.91
N GLY A 138 14.29 17.18 -6.63
CA GLY A 138 14.37 18.44 -7.37
C GLY A 138 13.59 18.50 -8.69
N ALA A 139 12.99 17.41 -9.15
CA ALA A 139 12.23 17.33 -10.40
C ALA A 139 10.95 16.47 -10.27
N TRP A 140 10.33 16.49 -9.10
CA TRP A 140 9.06 15.79 -8.88
C TRP A 140 7.92 16.42 -9.68
N SER A 141 6.97 15.58 -10.07
CA SER A 141 5.72 15.95 -10.72
C SER A 141 4.54 15.30 -10.01
N VAL A 142 3.40 15.98 -10.03
CA VAL A 142 2.10 15.49 -9.58
C VAL A 142 1.12 15.61 -10.74
N ASN A 143 0.50 14.50 -11.14
CA ASN A 143 -0.42 14.43 -12.28
C ASN A 143 0.16 15.04 -13.57
N GLY A 144 1.45 14.79 -13.83
CA GLY A 144 2.17 15.27 -15.01
C GLY A 144 2.59 16.75 -14.96
N LYS A 145 2.30 17.47 -13.89
CA LYS A 145 2.72 18.87 -13.69
C LYS A 145 3.87 18.94 -12.68
N PRO A 146 4.85 19.84 -12.84
CA PRO A 146 5.89 20.04 -11.83
C PRO A 146 5.28 20.28 -10.45
N LEU A 147 5.84 19.63 -9.44
CA LEU A 147 5.47 19.85 -8.05
C LEU A 147 5.87 21.28 -7.66
N ASP A 148 4.91 22.05 -7.18
CA ASP A 148 5.10 23.40 -6.65
C ASP A 148 5.21 23.34 -5.12
N PRO A 149 6.38 23.67 -4.54
CA PRO A 149 6.57 23.65 -3.09
C PRO A 149 5.65 24.59 -2.30
N ALA A 150 5.09 25.62 -2.94
CA ALA A 150 4.19 26.60 -2.35
C ALA A 150 2.70 26.23 -2.49
N ALA A 151 2.38 25.25 -3.32
CA ALA A 151 1.02 24.74 -3.48
C ALA A 151 0.68 23.69 -2.40
N THR A 152 -0.58 23.28 -2.37
CA THR A 152 -1.06 22.18 -1.53
C THR A 152 -1.61 21.05 -2.38
N TYR A 153 -1.46 19.82 -1.90
CA TYR A 153 -1.89 18.60 -2.59
C TYR A 153 -2.75 17.75 -1.66
N ARG A 154 -3.78 17.13 -2.21
CA ARG A 154 -4.56 16.14 -1.45
C ARG A 154 -3.87 14.79 -1.55
N VAL A 155 -3.38 14.30 -0.43
CA VAL A 155 -2.55 13.09 -0.36
C VAL A 155 -3.27 12.00 0.44
N ALA A 156 -3.17 10.76 -0.03
CA ALA A 156 -3.52 9.56 0.72
C ALA A 156 -2.26 8.83 1.19
N THR A 157 -2.24 8.39 2.43
CA THR A 157 -1.17 7.57 2.99
C THR A 157 -1.72 6.54 3.99
N THR A 158 -0.84 5.82 4.69
CA THR A 158 -1.22 4.91 5.78
C THR A 158 -1.04 5.57 7.14
N ASP A 159 -1.84 5.17 8.12
CA ASP A 159 -1.69 5.63 9.52
C ASP A 159 -0.28 5.37 10.06
N PHE A 160 0.36 4.27 9.65
CA PHE A 160 1.72 3.92 10.02
C PHE A 160 2.74 4.99 9.62
N LEU A 161 2.68 5.50 8.39
CA LEU A 161 3.63 6.51 7.94
C LEU A 161 3.52 7.82 8.72
N LEU A 162 2.31 8.15 9.20
CA LEU A 162 2.06 9.32 10.06
C LEU A 162 2.45 9.11 11.53
N LYS A 163 3.08 7.99 11.89
CA LYS A 163 3.67 7.79 13.23
C LYS A 163 5.14 8.22 13.30
N GLY A 164 5.75 8.59 12.18
CA GLY A 164 7.17 8.95 12.11
C GLY A 164 8.12 7.80 12.47
N LEU A 165 7.68 6.55 12.34
CA LEU A 165 8.46 5.37 12.73
C LEU A 165 9.27 4.76 11.58
N GLU A 166 9.10 5.26 10.36
CA GLU A 166 9.83 4.79 9.18
C GLU A 166 11.17 5.53 9.05
N ASP A 167 12.19 4.82 8.57
CA ASP A 167 13.52 5.38 8.32
C ASP A 167 13.42 6.64 7.45
N ASN A 168 14.12 7.71 7.84
CA ASN A 168 14.15 9.00 7.15
C ASN A 168 12.79 9.75 7.09
N LEU A 169 11.77 9.31 7.82
CA LEU A 169 10.43 9.92 7.87
C LEU A 169 9.99 10.26 9.29
N ASP A 170 10.93 10.45 10.22
CA ASP A 170 10.71 10.83 11.62
C ASP A 170 9.90 12.12 11.78
N PHE A 171 10.02 13.03 10.81
CA PHE A 171 9.28 14.29 10.77
C PHE A 171 7.82 14.13 10.31
N LEU A 172 7.43 12.98 9.75
CA LEU A 172 6.09 12.76 9.22
C LEU A 172 5.18 12.23 10.33
N THR A 173 4.70 13.14 11.17
CA THR A 173 3.69 12.84 12.19
C THR A 173 2.40 13.62 11.93
N ARG A 174 1.28 13.21 12.54
CA ARG A 174 -0.01 13.92 12.42
C ARG A 174 0.06 15.38 12.85
N GLU A 175 1.02 15.74 13.70
CA GLU A 175 1.24 17.09 14.23
C GLU A 175 2.12 17.96 13.31
N ASN A 176 2.63 17.41 12.21
CA ASN A 176 3.47 18.17 11.29
C ASN A 176 2.70 19.39 10.73
N PRO A 177 3.23 20.62 10.83
CA PRO A 177 2.52 21.83 10.42
C PRO A 177 2.26 21.93 8.91
N GLY A 178 2.92 21.09 8.11
CA GLY A 178 2.65 20.96 6.67
C GLY A 178 1.45 20.07 6.34
N LEU A 179 0.75 19.54 7.35
CA LEU A 179 -0.45 18.72 7.21
C LEU A 179 -1.69 19.47 7.71
N SER A 180 -2.80 19.27 7.02
CA SER A 180 -4.12 19.78 7.41
C SER A 180 -5.23 18.85 6.91
N ASP A 181 -6.43 19.00 7.45
CA ASP A 181 -7.63 18.26 7.04
C ASP A 181 -7.46 16.73 7.01
N LEU A 182 -6.71 16.18 7.98
CA LEU A 182 -6.49 14.74 8.10
C LEU A 182 -7.83 14.03 8.39
N LYS A 183 -8.11 12.98 7.62
CA LYS A 183 -9.29 12.12 7.76
C LYS A 183 -8.88 10.66 7.67
N ASP A 184 -9.24 9.92 8.70
CA ASP A 184 -9.09 8.47 8.75
C ASP A 184 -10.18 7.81 7.89
N GLY A 185 -9.79 6.73 7.22
CA GLY A 185 -10.61 6.03 6.25
C GLY A 185 -10.67 4.53 6.50
N ALA A 186 -11.02 3.78 5.46
CA ALA A 186 -11.11 2.33 5.55
C ALA A 186 -9.74 1.66 5.71
N ASP A 187 -9.75 0.42 6.18
CA ASP A 187 -8.58 -0.44 6.22
C ASP A 187 -8.02 -0.66 4.80
N VAL A 188 -6.70 -0.59 4.66
CA VAL A 188 -6.01 -0.74 3.37
C VAL A 188 -6.30 -2.06 2.66
N ARG A 189 -6.58 -3.14 3.41
CA ARG A 189 -6.96 -4.45 2.85
C ARG A 189 -8.33 -4.38 2.20
N THR A 190 -9.29 -3.70 2.84
CA THR A 190 -10.62 -3.49 2.27
C THR A 190 -10.54 -2.68 0.97
N LEU A 191 -9.73 -1.62 0.96
CA LEU A 191 -9.49 -0.81 -0.23
C LEU A 191 -8.89 -1.64 -1.37
N LEU A 192 -7.88 -2.48 -1.08
CA LEU A 192 -7.27 -3.35 -2.07
C LEU A 192 -8.27 -4.40 -2.60
N ILE A 193 -9.08 -5.00 -1.73
CA ILE A 193 -10.14 -5.94 -2.14
C ILE A 193 -11.10 -5.27 -3.13
N ASP A 194 -11.56 -4.06 -2.81
CA ASP A 194 -12.49 -3.32 -3.67
C ASP A 194 -11.83 -2.94 -5.00
N ARG A 195 -10.56 -2.54 -4.98
CA ARG A 195 -9.78 -2.25 -6.20
C ARG A 195 -9.62 -3.49 -7.08
N LEU A 196 -9.32 -4.65 -6.50
CA LEU A 196 -9.19 -5.93 -7.20
C LEU A 196 -10.52 -6.46 -7.75
N ARG A 197 -11.65 -6.13 -7.12
CA ARG A 197 -12.97 -6.50 -7.66
C ARG A 197 -13.36 -5.73 -8.92
N LYS A 198 -12.86 -4.49 -9.09
CA LYS A 198 -13.18 -3.64 -10.26
C LYS A 198 -12.55 -4.13 -11.56
N GLY A 199 -11.47 -4.89 -11.50
CA GLY A 199 -10.76 -5.32 -12.72
C GLY A 199 -9.72 -4.31 -13.21
N PRO A 200 -9.00 -4.63 -14.30
CA PRO A 200 -8.03 -3.73 -14.91
C PRO A 200 -8.75 -2.58 -15.66
N GLY A 201 -8.14 -1.39 -15.65
CA GLY A 201 -8.62 -0.23 -16.44
C GLY A 201 -9.82 0.53 -15.86
N GLN A 202 -10.16 0.28 -14.59
CA GLN A 202 -11.14 1.04 -13.80
C GLN A 202 -10.50 1.60 -12.53
#